data_AF-A0A8E0RKH2-F1
#
_entry.id   AF-A0A8E0RKH2-F1
#
_cell.length_a   1.000
_cell.length_b   1.000
_cell.length_c   1.000
_cell.angle_alpha   90.00
_cell.angle_beta   90.00
_cell.angle_gamma   90.00
#
_symmetry.space_group_name_H-M   'P 1'
#
loop_
_entity.id
_entity.type
_entity.pdbx_description
1 polymer ?
#
loop_
_entity_poly.entity_id
_entity_poly.type
_entity_poly.pdbx_seq_one_letter_code
_entity_poly.pdbx_strand_id
1 'polypeptide(L)'
;MNVDQVRKLIGLASCYLWFAPNFSNKDSVSTEPIGKVPGDPPEGIELVVATTRLETMLGDTGVAVHPEDPRYQHLIGRQIQHPLVPDRVIPIVGDTFVDREFGTGAVKLTPAHDHTDWEAGLRHHLPAISVIDEAGNMTSAADTQFAGELVFS
;
A
#
# COMPACT_ATOMS: atom_id res chain seq x y z
N MET A 1 19.30 -1.09 3.40
CA MET A 1 19.04 0.22 2.76
C MET A 1 18.74 1.19 3.89
N ASN A 2 19.18 2.46 3.89
CA ASN A 2 18.88 3.42 4.99
C ASN A 2 17.70 4.35 4.65
N VAL A 3 17.17 5.11 5.64
CA VAL A 3 16.00 5.99 5.45
C VAL A 3 16.22 7.04 4.35
N ASP A 4 17.45 7.57 4.22
CA ASP A 4 17.80 8.47 3.12
C ASP A 4 17.84 7.80 1.75
N GLN A 5 18.21 6.52 1.69
CA GLN A 5 18.11 5.71 0.48
C GLN A 5 16.66 5.42 0.14
N VAL A 6 15.77 5.18 1.12
CA VAL A 6 14.32 5.07 0.92
C VAL A 6 13.78 6.38 0.35
N ARG A 7 14.15 7.53 0.93
CA ARG A 7 13.81 8.87 0.39
C ARG A 7 14.33 9.10 -1.02
N LYS A 8 15.54 8.61 -1.37
CA LYS A 8 16.11 8.71 -2.72
C LYS A 8 15.44 7.74 -3.72
N LEU A 9 15.09 6.53 -3.28
CA LEU A 9 14.40 5.52 -4.08
C LEU A 9 12.98 6.00 -4.41
N ILE A 10 12.30 6.62 -3.44
CA ILE A 10 10.93 7.10 -3.59
C ILE A 10 10.86 8.53 -4.14
N GLY A 11 11.86 9.40 -3.92
CA GLY A 11 11.90 10.76 -4.49
C GLY A 11 12.02 10.80 -6.01
N LEU A 12 12.36 9.67 -6.64
CA LEU A 12 12.29 9.45 -8.10
C LEU A 12 10.97 8.79 -8.54
N ALA A 13 10.17 8.30 -7.60
CA ALA A 13 8.99 7.50 -7.85
C ALA A 13 7.72 8.25 -7.41
N SER A 14 7.01 8.80 -8.39
CA SER A 14 5.55 8.64 -8.39
C SER A 14 5.27 7.18 -8.03
N CYS A 15 4.67 6.91 -6.87
CA CYS A 15 4.70 5.58 -6.27
C CYS A 15 3.88 4.61 -7.12
N TYR A 16 4.59 3.80 -7.91
CA TYR A 16 4.04 2.78 -8.78
C TYR A 16 3.74 1.53 -7.97
N LEU A 17 2.47 1.34 -7.62
CA LEU A 17 2.02 0.06 -7.07
C LEU A 17 1.69 -0.88 -8.24
N TRP A 18 2.47 -1.96 -8.33
CA TRP A 18 2.30 -2.99 -9.36
C TRP A 18 1.21 -3.97 -8.94
N PHE A 19 0.34 -4.35 -9.87
CA PHE A 19 -0.54 -5.48 -9.65
C PHE A 19 0.26 -6.77 -9.51
N ALA A 20 0.09 -7.45 -8.37
CA ALA A 20 0.62 -8.79 -8.20
C ALA A 20 -0.16 -9.73 -9.14
N PRO A 21 0.50 -10.41 -10.10
CA PRO A 21 -0.20 -11.42 -10.87
C PRO A 21 -0.68 -12.55 -9.93
N ASN A 22 -1.96 -12.93 -10.06
CA ASN A 22 -2.56 -14.16 -9.53
C ASN A 22 -3.08 -14.20 -8.08
N PHE A 23 -3.45 -13.09 -7.42
CA PHE A 23 -4.12 -13.17 -6.11
C PHE A 23 -5.64 -13.01 -6.22
N SER A 24 -6.33 -14.11 -6.57
CA SER A 24 -7.78 -14.21 -6.36
C SER A 24 -8.04 -14.48 -4.88
N ASN A 25 -8.87 -13.64 -4.27
CA ASN A 25 -9.48 -13.89 -2.96
C ASN A 25 -10.03 -15.33 -2.91
N LYS A 26 -9.56 -16.14 -1.95
CA LYS A 26 -10.36 -17.09 -1.14
C LYS A 26 -9.49 -18.03 -0.32
N ASP A 27 -10.03 -18.37 0.85
CA ASP A 27 -9.78 -19.58 1.62
C ASP A 27 -9.64 -20.83 0.73
N SER A 28 -8.46 -21.11 0.20
CA SER A 28 -8.08 -22.43 -0.33
C SER A 28 -6.63 -22.40 -0.78
N VAL A 29 -5.77 -23.06 0.01
CA VAL A 29 -4.42 -23.46 -0.40
C VAL A 29 -4.55 -24.34 -1.64
N SER A 30 -4.03 -23.88 -2.79
CA SER A 30 -3.71 -24.75 -3.92
C SER A 30 -2.35 -24.34 -4.49
N THR A 31 -1.43 -25.30 -4.54
CA THR A 31 -0.01 -25.13 -4.90
C THR A 31 0.25 -25.30 -6.40
N GLU A 32 -0.74 -25.06 -7.24
CA GLU A 32 -0.62 -25.10 -8.71
C GLU A 32 -0.58 -23.67 -9.26
N PRO A 33 0.22 -23.37 -10.30
CA PRO A 33 0.19 -22.06 -10.95
C PRO A 33 -1.18 -21.88 -11.63
N ILE A 34 -2.08 -21.14 -10.96
CA ILE A 34 -3.39 -20.79 -11.48
C ILE A 34 -3.17 -19.83 -12.65
N GLY A 35 -3.54 -20.24 -13.87
CA GLY A 35 -3.46 -19.39 -15.05
C GLY A 35 -4.29 -18.11 -14.91
N LYS A 36 -3.89 -17.06 -15.65
CA LYS A 36 -4.50 -15.72 -15.68
C LYS A 36 -6.02 -15.75 -15.49
N VAL A 37 -6.55 -15.01 -14.52
CA VAL A 37 -8.00 -14.92 -14.29
C VAL A 37 -8.63 -14.07 -15.41
N PRO A 38 -9.75 -14.48 -16.02
CA PRO A 38 -10.45 -13.65 -17.00
C PRO A 38 -10.82 -12.29 -16.39
N GLY A 39 -10.22 -11.20 -16.89
CA GLY A 39 -10.38 -9.84 -16.35
C GLY A 39 -9.12 -9.28 -15.66
N ASP A 40 -8.02 -10.03 -15.62
CA ASP A 40 -6.71 -9.46 -15.32
C ASP A 40 -6.26 -8.54 -16.46
N PRO A 41 -5.82 -7.31 -16.15
CA PRO A 41 -5.34 -6.39 -17.17
C PRO A 41 -4.13 -6.96 -17.91
N PRO A 42 -4.06 -6.76 -19.24
CA PRO A 42 -2.93 -7.24 -20.04
C PRO A 42 -1.71 -6.37 -19.72
N GLU A 43 -0.85 -6.88 -18.84
CA GLU A 43 0.40 -6.26 -18.35
C GLU A 43 0.20 -5.08 -17.39
N GLY A 44 0.80 -5.22 -16.20
CA GLY A 44 0.94 -4.27 -15.09
C GLY A 44 0.06 -3.02 -15.11
N ILE A 45 -1.10 -3.06 -14.44
CA ILE A 45 -1.72 -1.80 -14.02
C ILE A 45 -0.80 -1.16 -12.98
N GLU A 46 -0.64 0.14 -13.11
CA GLU A 46 0.16 0.96 -12.23
C GLU A 46 -0.80 1.90 -11.48
N LEU A 47 -0.88 1.77 -10.16
CA LEU A 47 -1.67 2.68 -9.34
C LEU A 47 -0.74 3.71 -8.72
N VAL A 48 -0.88 4.96 -9.17
CA VAL A 48 -0.05 6.07 -8.67
C VAL A 48 -0.69 6.65 -7.41
N VAL A 49 0.07 6.71 -6.33
CA VAL A 49 -0.32 7.35 -5.07
C VAL A 49 0.61 8.54 -4.80
N ALA A 50 0.03 9.68 -4.43
CA ALA A 50 0.78 10.84 -3.96
C ALA A 50 0.92 10.79 -2.43
N THR A 51 2.13 10.92 -1.90
CA THR A 51 2.36 11.01 -0.46
C THR A 51 3.57 11.89 -0.12
N THR A 52 3.52 12.54 1.05
CA THR A 52 4.63 13.32 1.61
C THR A 52 5.32 12.61 2.77
N ARG A 53 4.77 11.49 3.25
CA ARG A 53 5.26 10.73 4.42
C ARG A 53 5.86 9.40 3.99
N LEU A 54 7.01 9.47 3.32
CA LEU A 54 7.66 8.33 2.66
C LEU A 54 8.04 7.22 3.64
N GLU A 55 8.52 7.61 4.82
CA GLU A 55 8.87 6.73 5.93
C GLU A 55 7.71 5.83 6.36
N THR A 56 6.48 6.34 6.32
CA THR A 56 5.30 5.59 6.73
C THR A 56 4.88 4.55 5.71
N MET A 57 5.35 4.62 4.45
CA MET A 57 5.01 3.65 3.41
C MET A 57 5.34 2.21 3.81
N LEU A 58 6.39 2.01 4.62
CA LEU A 58 6.72 0.68 5.14
C LEU A 58 5.62 0.08 6.04
N GLY A 59 4.69 0.90 6.51
CA GLY A 59 3.49 0.50 7.27
C GLY A 59 2.22 0.43 6.44
N ASP A 60 2.29 0.58 5.11
CA ASP A 60 1.09 0.54 4.26
C ASP A 60 0.46 -0.86 4.32
N THR A 61 -0.86 -0.89 4.48
CA THR A 61 -1.67 -2.12 4.52
C THR A 61 -2.87 -2.07 3.59
N GLY A 62 -3.03 -1.01 2.80
CA GLY A 62 -4.07 -0.89 1.79
C GLY A 62 -3.91 0.37 0.95
N VAL A 63 -4.73 0.48 -0.10
CA VAL A 63 -4.90 1.72 -0.85
C VAL A 63 -6.38 2.02 -0.99
N ALA A 64 -6.81 3.21 -0.60
CA ALA A 64 -8.17 3.67 -0.78
C ALA A 64 -8.33 4.44 -2.09
N VAL A 65 -9.43 4.18 -2.78
CA VAL A 65 -9.93 4.98 -3.90
C VAL A 65 -11.40 5.30 -3.67
N HIS A 66 -11.90 6.39 -4.25
CA HIS A 66 -13.33 6.69 -4.12
C HIS A 66 -14.17 5.64 -4.90
N PRO A 67 -15.24 5.08 -4.32
CA PRO A 67 -16.04 4.02 -4.96
C PRO A 67 -16.76 4.48 -6.23
N GLU A 68 -16.97 5.78 -6.39
CA GLU A 68 -17.53 6.37 -7.61
C GLU A 68 -16.49 6.98 -8.55
N ASP A 69 -15.19 6.71 -8.34
CA ASP A 69 -14.16 7.15 -9.27
C ASP A 69 -14.07 6.20 -10.48
N PRO A 70 -14.49 6.61 -11.69
CA PRO A 70 -14.48 5.72 -12.85
C PRO A 70 -13.06 5.26 -13.23
N ARG A 71 -12.01 5.98 -12.81
CA ARG A 71 -10.61 5.61 -13.05
C ARG A 71 -10.20 4.35 -12.30
N TYR A 72 -10.75 4.12 -11.10
CA TYR A 72 -10.27 3.06 -10.18
C TYR A 72 -11.34 2.08 -9.71
N GLN A 73 -12.62 2.31 -10.02
CA GLN A 73 -13.73 1.41 -9.67
C GLN A 73 -13.46 -0.07 -9.97
N HIS A 74 -12.86 -0.35 -11.13
CA HIS A 74 -12.54 -1.70 -11.58
C HIS A 74 -11.39 -2.38 -10.81
N LEU A 75 -10.71 -1.64 -9.92
CA LEU A 75 -9.60 -2.11 -9.10
C LEU A 75 -10.03 -2.44 -7.66
N ILE A 76 -11.18 -1.96 -7.20
CA ILE A 76 -11.67 -2.20 -5.84
C ILE A 76 -11.84 -3.70 -5.60
N GLY A 77 -11.32 -4.20 -4.49
CA GLY A 77 -11.30 -5.62 -4.12
C GLY A 77 -10.15 -6.41 -4.75
N ARG A 78 -9.38 -5.82 -5.66
CA ARG A 78 -8.12 -6.39 -6.14
C ARG A 78 -6.98 -6.09 -5.17
N GLN A 79 -5.83 -6.69 -5.42
CA GLN A 79 -4.64 -6.50 -4.61
C GLN A 79 -3.42 -6.13 -5.46
N ILE A 80 -2.46 -5.45 -4.85
CA ILE A 80 -1.24 -4.94 -5.47
C ILE A 80 -0.03 -5.27 -4.60
N GLN A 81 1.11 -5.46 -5.25
CA GLN A 81 2.38 -5.65 -4.58
C GLN A 81 2.88 -4.32 -3.99
N HIS A 82 3.26 -4.36 -2.72
CA HIS A 82 3.88 -3.22 -2.06
C HIS A 82 5.26 -2.94 -2.67
N PRO A 83 5.61 -1.67 -2.98
CA PRO A 83 6.80 -1.35 -3.76
C PRO A 83 8.10 -1.45 -2.95
N LEU A 84 8.03 -1.40 -1.62
CA LEU A 84 9.22 -1.34 -0.75
C LEU A 84 9.38 -2.54 0.18
N VAL A 85 8.32 -3.32 0.36
CA VAL A 85 8.31 -4.45 1.30
C VAL A 85 8.10 -5.70 0.44
N PRO A 86 9.15 -6.51 0.24
CA PRO A 86 9.05 -7.76 -0.50
C PRO A 86 7.91 -8.62 0.07
N ASP A 87 7.18 -9.30 -0.81
CA ASP A 87 6.10 -10.23 -0.47
C ASP A 87 4.87 -9.63 0.24
N ARG A 88 4.85 -8.32 0.52
CA ARG A 88 3.65 -7.66 1.02
C ARG A 88 2.70 -7.34 -0.12
N VAL A 89 1.53 -7.97 -0.07
CA VAL A 89 0.41 -7.67 -0.96
C VAL A 89 -0.62 -6.87 -0.17
N ILE A 90 -1.12 -5.78 -0.74
CA ILE A 90 -2.10 -4.91 -0.08
C ILE A 90 -3.38 -4.78 -0.93
N PRO A 91 -4.58 -4.76 -0.32
CA PRO A 91 -5.83 -4.60 -1.03
C PRO A 91 -6.08 -3.15 -1.48
N ILE A 92 -6.80 -3.00 -2.58
CA ILE A 92 -7.42 -1.75 -2.99
C ILE A 92 -8.86 -1.74 -2.48
N VAL A 93 -9.22 -0.72 -1.69
CA VAL A 93 -10.52 -0.59 -1.03
C VAL A 93 -11.26 0.64 -1.53
N GLY A 94 -12.58 0.55 -1.60
CA GLY A 94 -13.44 1.68 -1.94
C GLY A 94 -13.83 2.43 -0.67
N ASP A 95 -13.40 3.68 -0.51
CA ASP A 95 -13.80 4.51 0.65
C ASP A 95 -14.17 5.93 0.22
N THR A 96 -15.32 6.40 0.70
CA THR A 96 -15.87 7.72 0.34
C THR A 96 -15.12 8.88 0.99
N PHE A 97 -14.21 8.65 1.94
CA PHE A 97 -13.36 9.73 2.47
C PHE A 97 -12.35 10.25 1.43
N VAL A 98 -12.05 9.45 0.39
CA VAL A 98 -11.08 9.82 -0.64
C VAL A 98 -11.66 10.89 -1.55
N ASP A 99 -11.00 12.05 -1.61
CA ASP A 99 -11.32 13.07 -2.61
C ASP A 99 -10.72 12.68 -3.97
N ARG A 100 -11.59 12.57 -4.98
CA ARG A 100 -11.21 12.22 -6.36
C ARG A 100 -10.30 13.27 -7.01
N GLU A 101 -10.44 14.53 -6.63
CA GLU A 101 -9.70 15.64 -7.24
C GLU A 101 -8.37 15.91 -6.54
N PHE A 102 -8.16 15.35 -5.35
CA PHE A 102 -6.93 15.54 -4.59
C PHE A 102 -5.83 14.56 -5.03
N GLY A 103 -4.67 15.09 -5.42
CA GLY A 103 -3.53 14.30 -5.86
C GLY A 103 -3.89 13.42 -7.05
N THR A 104 -3.81 12.10 -6.88
CA THR A 104 -4.18 11.12 -7.91
C THR A 104 -5.59 10.56 -7.75
N GLY A 105 -6.30 10.87 -6.65
CA GLY A 105 -7.55 10.21 -6.28
C GLY A 105 -7.36 8.79 -5.68
N ALA A 106 -6.11 8.40 -5.38
CA ALA A 106 -5.76 7.17 -4.68
C ALA A 106 -4.85 7.48 -3.48
N VAL A 107 -5.14 6.89 -2.33
CA VAL A 107 -4.51 7.21 -1.04
C VAL A 107 -3.96 5.93 -0.42
N LYS A 108 -2.66 5.88 -0.12
CA LYS A 108 -2.08 4.79 0.67
C LYS A 108 -2.69 4.81 2.08
N LEU A 109 -2.93 3.64 2.66
CA LEU A 109 -3.46 3.50 4.01
C LEU A 109 -2.40 2.97 4.95
N THR A 110 -2.10 3.77 5.98
CA THR A 110 -1.15 3.52 7.08
C THR A 110 -1.85 3.59 8.44
N PRO A 111 -2.68 2.60 8.81
CA PRO A 111 -3.57 2.73 9.97
C PRO A 111 -2.87 3.03 11.31
N ALA A 112 -1.61 2.63 11.48
CA ALA A 112 -0.87 2.91 12.72
C ALA A 112 -0.29 4.33 12.81
N HIS A 113 -0.29 5.12 11.73
CA HIS A 113 0.44 6.40 11.64
C HIS A 113 -0.40 7.59 11.14
N ASP A 114 -1.69 7.38 10.84
CA ASP A 114 -2.63 8.46 10.51
C ASP A 114 -4.03 8.13 11.04
N HIS A 115 -4.72 9.11 11.60
CA HIS A 115 -6.05 8.92 12.20
C HIS A 115 -7.12 8.59 11.14
N THR A 116 -7.03 9.20 9.96
CA THR A 116 -7.98 8.93 8.86
C THR A 116 -7.78 7.52 8.34
N ASP A 117 -6.53 7.11 8.19
CA ASP A 117 -6.17 5.76 7.76
C ASP A 117 -6.57 4.72 8.80
N TRP A 118 -6.50 5.05 10.10
CA TRP A 118 -6.97 4.19 11.18
C TRP A 118 -8.47 3.90 11.04
N GLU A 119 -9.29 4.93 10.87
CA GLU A 119 -10.73 4.75 10.70
C GLU A 119 -11.08 3.98 9.42
N ALA A 120 -10.38 4.25 8.32
CA ALA A 120 -10.51 3.47 7.09
C ALA A 120 -10.08 2.00 7.31
N GLY A 121 -8.98 1.79 8.03
CA GLY A 121 -8.50 0.46 8.39
C GLY A 121 -9.51 -0.32 9.22
N LEU A 122 -10.23 0.33 10.15
CA LEU A 122 -11.32 -0.29 10.89
C LEU A 122 -12.51 -0.68 9.98
N ARG A 123 -12.91 0.20 9.06
CA ARG A 123 -14.01 -0.06 8.10
C ARG A 123 -13.69 -1.21 7.15
N HIS A 124 -12.43 -1.32 6.73
CA HIS A 124 -11.97 -2.30 5.73
C HIS A 124 -11.19 -3.47 6.31
N HIS A 125 -11.13 -3.60 7.64
CA HIS A 125 -10.41 -4.65 8.36
C HIS A 125 -8.92 -4.76 8.00
N LEU A 126 -8.26 -3.62 7.80
CA LEU A 126 -6.84 -3.58 7.49
C LEU A 126 -6.00 -3.69 8.76
N PRO A 127 -4.88 -4.44 8.73
CA PRO A 127 -3.94 -4.47 9.84
C PRO A 127 -3.34 -3.08 10.11
N ALA A 128 -3.05 -2.81 11.38
CA ALA A 128 -2.27 -1.66 11.80
C ALA A 128 -0.85 -2.11 12.15
N ILE A 129 0.14 -1.71 11.33
CA ILE A 129 1.54 -2.06 11.52
C ILE A 129 2.30 -0.84 12.03
N SER A 130 2.72 -0.88 13.30
CA SER A 130 3.53 0.20 13.88
C SER A 130 4.99 0.06 13.44
N VAL A 131 5.38 0.88 12.46
CA VAL A 131 6.72 0.89 11.84
C VAL A 131 7.67 1.93 12.43
N ILE A 132 7.19 2.82 13.30
CA ILE A 132 7.96 3.86 13.98
C ILE A 132 7.65 3.77 15.48
N ASP A 133 8.68 3.72 16.33
CA ASP A 133 8.52 3.71 17.79
C ASP A 133 8.37 5.12 18.38
N GLU A 134 8.11 5.19 19.69
CA GLU A 134 7.96 6.48 20.42
C GLU A 134 9.24 7.34 20.42
N ALA A 135 10.40 6.72 20.17
CA ALA A 135 11.68 7.42 20.05
C ALA A 135 11.97 7.88 18.61
N GLY A 136 11.07 7.63 17.66
CA GLY A 136 11.22 8.02 16.27
C GLY A 136 12.17 7.11 15.48
N ASN A 137 12.41 5.89 15.95
CA ASN A 137 13.18 4.88 15.23
C ASN A 137 12.27 3.94 14.46
N MET A 138 12.75 3.48 13.32
CA MET A 138 12.11 2.42 12.55
C MET A 138 12.10 1.10 13.34
N THR A 139 10.95 0.43 13.39
CA THR A 139 10.81 -0.88 14.06
C THR A 139 11.11 -2.02 13.10
N SER A 140 11.35 -3.22 13.65
CA SER A 140 11.50 -4.43 12.83
C SER A 140 10.23 -4.84 12.08
N ALA A 141 9.07 -4.25 12.40
CA ALA A 141 7.82 -4.48 11.68
C ALA A 141 7.76 -3.77 10.32
N ALA A 142 8.63 -2.77 10.11
CA ALA A 142 8.77 -2.07 8.83
C ALA A 142 9.46 -2.95 7.79
N ASP A 143 10.69 -3.35 8.13
CA ASP A 143 11.52 -4.39 7.55
C ASP A 143 12.72 -4.53 8.51
N THR A 144 13.23 -5.75 8.68
CA THR A 144 14.48 -5.98 9.43
C THR A 144 15.65 -5.13 8.95
N GLN A 145 15.67 -4.74 7.67
CA GLN A 145 16.72 -3.91 7.08
C GLN A 145 16.73 -2.45 7.56
N PHE A 146 15.62 -1.96 8.10
CA PHE A 146 15.49 -0.57 8.57
C PHE A 146 15.46 -0.47 10.10
N ALA A 147 15.40 -1.59 10.81
CA ALA A 147 15.23 -1.61 12.26
C ALA A 147 16.32 -0.80 12.99
N GLY A 148 15.91 0.16 13.82
CA GLY A 148 16.79 1.01 14.62
C GLY A 148 17.29 2.28 13.93
N GLU A 149 16.97 2.50 12.66
CA GLU A 149 17.31 3.74 11.94
C GLU A 149 16.40 4.88 12.35
N LEU A 150 16.96 6.09 12.52
CA LEU A 150 16.18 7.29 12.85
C LEU A 150 15.39 7.77 11.64
N VAL A 151 14.12 8.10 11.85
CA VAL A 151 13.24 8.59 10.79
C VAL A 151 13.69 9.96 10.27
N PHE A 152 14.23 10.83 11.13
CA PHE A 152 14.54 12.23 10.80
C PHE A 152 16.04 12.57 10.79
N SER A 153 16.94 11.57 10.78
CA SER A 153 18.40 11.81 10.70
C SER A 153 18.84 12.33 9.35
#